data_AF-A0A5C7PRP0-F1
#
_entry.id   AF-A0A5C7PRP0-F1
#
_cell.length_a   1.000
_cell.length_b   1.000
_cell.length_c   1.000
_cell.angle_alpha   90.00
_cell.angle_beta   90.00
_cell.angle_gamma   90.00
#
_symmetry.space_group_name_H-M   'P 1'
#
loop_
_entity.id
_entity.type
_entity.pdbx_description
1 polymer ?
#
loop_
_entity_poly.entity_id
_entity_poly.type
_entity_poly.pdbx_seq_one_letter_code
_entity_poly.pdbx_strand_id
1 'polypeptide(L)'
;MLTQTSTAGTAPFLWDTYLDSTVFSGYFAHLQVATDSGFVSVTQDMTQMITPSDLASGNIVFSGFTTPSGTFYVRMRIWDGASVYSSWSNTLAETITLTLPGSQAFRFFADDLANLKQNIAGSTAVAADGDPVGKWLDQSGNSYHLAAAADNSTRPTYHVRSGKGYVAGDGVDDLLYSTTAPNLYGATGNGTFTIALSFRWTSPVGAKTVIDESDANSNTSIGSYVRSLSTTPADMSSSIRGSDGSTNAVTNTNTFLSNANNGVDHTLIYVRNGAVLTPYLDGVAQATEVVSSTNFVGNQLNLFGRYRNRLITPNIDAWAAVDIYGAVSWQSDRTADVATIHAILAALHP
;
A
#
# COMPACT_ATOMS: atom_id res chain seq x y z
N MET A 1 -34.55 20.83 -14.06
CA MET A 1 -33.39 20.05 -14.57
C MET A 1 -32.26 20.33 -13.61
N LEU A 2 -31.84 19.34 -12.80
CA LEU A 2 -30.73 19.51 -11.86
C LEU A 2 -29.46 19.79 -12.66
N THR A 3 -28.80 20.91 -12.38
CA THR A 3 -27.51 21.30 -13.00
C THR A 3 -26.54 21.54 -11.85
N GLN A 4 -25.23 21.36 -12.02
CA GLN A 4 -24.25 21.54 -10.94
C GLN A 4 -23.19 22.57 -11.36
N THR A 5 -22.67 23.30 -10.37
CA THR A 5 -21.64 24.35 -10.52
C THR A 5 -20.37 24.13 -9.68
N SER A 6 -20.14 22.97 -9.05
CA SER A 6 -18.99 22.80 -8.14
C SER A 6 -17.74 22.14 -8.71
N THR A 7 -16.61 22.52 -8.10
CA THR A 7 -15.25 22.03 -8.34
C THR A 7 -14.92 20.78 -7.50
N ALA A 8 -14.11 19.89 -8.08
CA ALA A 8 -13.75 18.57 -7.56
C ALA A 8 -13.01 18.56 -6.20
N GLY A 9 -13.19 17.48 -5.43
CA GLY A 9 -12.17 17.02 -4.47
C GLY A 9 -12.63 16.67 -3.06
N THR A 10 -13.84 17.04 -2.63
CA THR A 10 -14.35 16.70 -1.29
C THR A 10 -15.85 16.52 -1.32
N ALA A 11 -16.34 15.42 -0.77
CA ALA A 11 -17.75 15.34 -0.35
C ALA A 11 -18.06 16.53 0.59
N PRO A 12 -19.27 17.11 0.52
CA PRO A 12 -20.42 16.67 -0.29
C PRO A 12 -20.40 17.18 -1.75
N PHE A 13 -20.95 16.37 -2.67
CA PHE A 13 -21.29 16.82 -4.02
C PHE A 13 -22.31 17.97 -3.93
N LEU A 14 -21.97 19.14 -4.48
CA LEU A 14 -22.86 20.30 -4.45
C LEU A 14 -23.72 20.28 -5.71
N TRP A 15 -24.95 19.77 -5.70
CA TRP A 15 -25.84 20.02 -6.83
C TRP A 15 -26.36 21.45 -6.74
N ASP A 16 -26.35 22.20 -7.84
CA ASP A 16 -27.11 23.45 -7.91
C ASP A 16 -28.58 23.05 -8.02
N THR A 17 -29.14 22.79 -6.85
CA THR A 17 -30.54 22.52 -6.66
C THR A 17 -31.30 23.82 -6.89
N TYR A 18 -31.51 24.15 -8.16
CA TYR A 18 -32.83 24.62 -8.55
C TYR A 18 -33.82 23.47 -8.34
N LEU A 19 -34.01 23.09 -7.07
CA LEU A 19 -35.15 22.29 -6.65
C LEU A 19 -36.34 23.22 -6.90
N ASP A 20 -37.17 22.83 -7.86
CA ASP A 20 -38.44 23.51 -8.09
C ASP A 20 -39.17 23.60 -6.74
N SER A 21 -39.91 24.69 -6.56
CA SER A 21 -40.81 24.99 -5.44
C SER A 21 -41.77 23.87 -5.02
N THR A 22 -41.81 22.78 -5.78
CA THR A 22 -42.58 21.55 -5.58
C THR A 22 -41.85 20.46 -4.79
N VAL A 23 -40.54 20.62 -4.52
CA VAL A 23 -39.79 19.73 -3.63
C VAL A 23 -39.80 20.27 -2.20
N PHE A 24 -40.23 19.44 -1.26
CA PHE A 24 -40.41 19.83 0.13
C PHE A 24 -39.70 18.87 1.08
N SER A 25 -39.58 19.26 2.36
CA SER A 25 -39.13 18.39 3.44
C SER A 25 -39.96 17.09 3.46
N GLY A 26 -39.29 15.95 3.56
CA GLY A 26 -39.92 14.62 3.55
C GLY A 26 -39.80 13.86 2.23
N TYR A 27 -39.34 14.51 1.16
CA TYR A 27 -38.84 13.81 -0.03
C TYR A 27 -37.47 13.19 0.25
N PHE A 28 -37.06 12.26 -0.60
CA PHE A 28 -35.77 11.59 -0.56
C PHE A 28 -34.96 11.94 -1.80
N ALA A 29 -33.69 12.21 -1.60
CA ALA A 29 -32.70 12.18 -2.66
C ALA A 29 -32.17 10.75 -2.80
N HIS A 30 -32.14 10.23 -4.02
CA HIS A 30 -31.60 8.92 -4.35
C HIS A 30 -30.34 9.11 -5.18
N LEU A 31 -29.21 8.65 -4.64
CA LEU A 31 -27.87 8.73 -5.21
C LEU A 31 -27.40 7.38 -5.72
N GLN A 32 -26.85 7.34 -6.93
CA GLN A 32 -26.08 6.22 -7.43
C GLN A 32 -24.64 6.62 -7.77
N VAL A 33 -23.71 5.75 -7.43
CA VAL A 33 -22.28 5.84 -7.73
C VAL A 33 -21.89 4.57 -8.48
N ALA A 34 -21.19 4.71 -9.61
CA ALA A 34 -20.76 3.59 -10.45
C ALA A 34 -19.32 3.76 -10.91
N THR A 35 -18.69 2.65 -11.32
CA THR A 35 -17.37 2.67 -11.98
C THR A 35 -17.46 2.87 -13.50
N ASP A 36 -18.68 2.89 -14.04
CA ASP A 36 -18.97 3.11 -15.47
C ASP A 36 -20.04 4.18 -15.69
N SER A 37 -19.95 4.88 -16.82
CA SER A 37 -20.89 5.95 -17.18
C SER A 37 -22.32 5.46 -17.48
N GLY A 38 -22.50 4.15 -17.73
CA GLY A 38 -23.80 3.53 -17.97
C GLY A 38 -24.54 3.15 -16.70
N PHE A 39 -23.89 3.20 -15.54
CA PHE A 39 -24.38 2.69 -14.26
C PHE A 39 -24.79 1.22 -14.33
N VAL A 40 -23.98 0.40 -15.02
CA VAL A 40 -24.11 -1.07 -15.02
C VAL A 40 -23.46 -1.65 -13.76
N SER A 41 -22.35 -1.06 -13.32
CA SER A 41 -21.54 -1.44 -12.15
C SER A 41 -21.72 -0.42 -11.03
N VAL A 42 -22.93 -0.35 -10.48
CA VAL A 42 -23.25 0.51 -9.32
C VAL A 42 -22.54 -0.03 -8.08
N THR A 43 -21.70 0.80 -7.47
CA THR A 43 -20.94 0.50 -6.25
C THR A 43 -21.62 1.03 -5.00
N GLN A 44 -22.40 2.12 -5.12
CA GLN A 44 -23.21 2.66 -4.03
C GLN A 44 -24.57 3.09 -4.56
N ASP A 45 -25.62 2.71 -3.83
CA ASP A 45 -27.01 3.07 -4.09
C ASP A 45 -27.62 3.50 -2.75
N MET A 46 -27.90 4.80 -2.61
CA MET A 46 -28.21 5.42 -1.32
C MET A 46 -29.43 6.33 -1.42
N THR A 47 -30.18 6.41 -0.33
CA THR A 47 -31.30 7.35 -0.19
C THR A 47 -31.17 8.18 1.07
N GLN A 48 -31.32 9.50 0.96
CA GLN A 48 -31.26 10.44 2.08
C GLN A 48 -32.53 11.27 2.10
N MET A 49 -33.19 11.37 3.26
CA MET A 49 -34.33 12.27 3.41
C MET A 49 -33.85 13.72 3.32
N ILE A 50 -34.52 14.51 2.48
CA ILE A 50 -34.28 15.93 2.29
C ILE A 50 -34.86 16.68 3.48
N THR A 51 -34.00 17.43 4.15
CA THR A 51 -34.33 18.27 5.31
C THR A 51 -34.55 19.73 4.89
N PRO A 52 -35.19 20.55 5.75
CA PRO A 52 -35.29 21.99 5.51
C PRO A 52 -33.91 22.68 5.36
N SER A 53 -32.88 22.20 6.06
CA SER A 53 -31.50 22.72 5.91
C SER A 53 -30.89 22.39 4.56
N ASP A 54 -31.21 21.23 3.98
CA ASP A 54 -30.72 20.86 2.64
C ASP A 54 -31.35 21.77 1.58
N LEU A 55 -32.67 22.04 1.69
CA LEU A 55 -33.37 22.97 0.80
C LEU A 55 -32.83 24.40 0.89
N ALA A 56 -32.49 24.85 2.10
CA ALA A 56 -31.98 26.21 2.32
C ALA A 56 -30.53 26.38 1.85
N SER A 57 -29.71 25.33 1.96
CA SER A 57 -28.29 25.37 1.58
C SER A 57 -28.04 24.95 0.13
N GLY A 58 -28.99 24.25 -0.49
CA GLY A 58 -28.84 23.58 -1.77
C GLY A 58 -27.92 22.36 -1.72
N ASN A 59 -27.54 21.91 -0.53
CA ASN A 59 -26.58 20.83 -0.35
C ASN A 59 -27.26 19.63 0.30
N ILE A 60 -27.03 18.45 -0.25
CA ILE A 60 -27.52 17.19 0.31
C ILE A 60 -26.32 16.33 0.69
N VAL A 61 -26.18 16.04 1.98
CA VAL A 61 -25.12 15.18 2.50
C VAL A 61 -25.66 13.77 2.70
N PHE A 62 -25.14 12.80 1.94
CA PHE A 62 -25.51 11.40 2.10
C PHE A 62 -24.71 10.77 3.23
N SER A 63 -25.39 10.50 4.35
CA SER A 63 -24.81 9.74 5.45
C SER A 63 -24.44 8.33 4.97
N GLY A 64 -23.15 8.00 5.02
CA GLY A 64 -22.63 6.70 4.55
C GLY A 64 -22.05 6.71 3.14
N PHE A 65 -22.03 7.85 2.43
CA PHE A 65 -21.24 7.95 1.20
C PHE A 65 -19.76 7.67 1.51
N THR A 66 -19.19 6.73 0.77
CA THR A 66 -17.74 6.45 0.81
C THR A 66 -17.14 6.89 -0.51
N THR A 67 -16.07 7.67 -0.45
CA THR A 67 -15.43 8.17 -1.65
C THR A 67 -14.73 7.03 -2.40
N PRO A 68 -15.14 6.67 -3.63
CA PRO A 68 -14.42 5.66 -4.41
C PRO A 68 -13.03 6.17 -4.82
N SER A 69 -12.07 5.27 -4.96
CA SER A 69 -10.79 5.58 -5.62
C SER A 69 -10.94 5.53 -7.15
N GLY A 70 -10.20 6.38 -7.86
CA GLY A 70 -10.21 6.42 -9.32
C GLY A 70 -11.36 7.24 -9.91
N THR A 71 -11.68 6.97 -11.18
CA THR A 71 -12.80 7.62 -11.86
C THR A 71 -14.10 6.91 -11.48
N PHE A 72 -15.07 7.66 -10.98
CA PHE A 72 -16.41 7.18 -10.71
C PHE A 72 -17.46 8.13 -11.29
N TYR A 73 -18.65 7.58 -11.48
CA TYR A 73 -19.77 8.26 -12.09
C TYR A 73 -20.89 8.40 -11.09
N VAL A 74 -21.47 9.59 -10.99
CA VAL A 74 -22.51 9.92 -10.01
C VAL A 74 -23.74 10.46 -10.71
N ARG A 75 -24.92 10.04 -10.24
CA ARG A 75 -26.20 10.65 -10.61
C ARG A 75 -27.17 10.64 -9.43
N MET A 76 -28.10 11.58 -9.44
CA MET A 76 -29.15 11.67 -8.42
C MET A 76 -30.53 11.85 -9.04
N ARG A 77 -31.56 11.43 -8.32
CA ARG A 77 -32.96 11.78 -8.58
C ARG A 77 -33.72 12.02 -7.28
N ILE A 78 -34.89 12.64 -7.38
CA ILE A 78 -35.80 12.85 -6.26
C ILE A 78 -36.86 11.75 -6.24
N TRP A 79 -37.16 11.28 -5.04
CA TRP A 79 -38.11 10.22 -4.73
C TRP A 79 -39.04 10.70 -3.60
N ASP A 80 -40.33 10.43 -3.67
CA ASP A 80 -41.29 10.84 -2.64
C ASP A 80 -41.57 9.73 -1.58
N GLY A 81 -40.81 8.63 -1.65
CA GLY A 81 -41.00 7.46 -0.79
C GLY A 81 -42.02 6.44 -1.31
N ALA A 82 -42.84 6.78 -2.30
CA ALA A 82 -43.85 5.89 -2.90
C ALA A 82 -43.65 5.69 -4.41
N SER A 83 -43.20 6.71 -5.14
CA SER A 83 -43.01 6.73 -6.59
C SER A 83 -41.84 7.63 -6.97
N VAL A 84 -41.13 7.27 -8.03
CA VAL A 84 -40.01 8.09 -8.54
C VAL A 84 -40.56 9.44 -9.00
N TYR A 85 -40.11 10.53 -8.36
CA TYR A 85 -40.63 11.86 -8.59
C TYR A 85 -39.92 12.58 -9.75
N SER A 86 -38.65 12.26 -9.99
CA SER A 86 -37.88 12.85 -11.09
C SER A 86 -37.12 11.82 -11.92
N SER A 87 -36.81 12.21 -13.16
CA SER A 87 -35.74 11.56 -13.93
C SER A 87 -34.39 11.69 -13.20
N TRP A 88 -33.44 10.85 -13.59
CA TRP A 88 -32.04 11.02 -13.19
C TRP A 88 -31.48 12.36 -13.67
N SER A 89 -30.59 12.94 -12.88
CA SER A 89 -29.75 14.07 -13.26
C SER A 89 -28.82 13.71 -14.43
N ASN A 90 -28.10 14.70 -14.94
CA ASN A 90 -26.90 14.42 -15.73
C ASN A 90 -25.94 13.51 -14.94
N THR A 91 -25.20 12.70 -15.67
CA THR A 91 -24.12 11.90 -15.11
C THR A 91 -22.89 12.77 -14.93
N LEU A 92 -22.33 12.75 -13.73
CA LEU A 92 -21.07 13.40 -13.41
C LEU A 92 -19.97 12.37 -13.43
N ALA A 93 -18.85 12.69 -14.07
CA ALA A 93 -17.63 11.90 -13.98
C ALA A 93 -16.66 12.65 -13.06
N GLU A 94 -16.32 12.05 -11.93
CA GLU A 94 -15.32 12.58 -11.02
C GLU A 94 -14.14 11.62 -10.94
N THR A 95 -12.94 12.17 -10.82
CA THR A 95 -11.73 11.37 -10.62
C THR A 95 -11.10 11.81 -9.33
N ILE A 96 -11.03 10.89 -8.37
CA ILE A 96 -10.33 11.12 -7.11
C ILE A 96 -9.01 10.38 -7.16
N THR A 97 -7.95 11.16 -7.29
CA THR A 97 -6.59 10.67 -7.18
C THR A 97 -6.23 10.60 -5.71
N LEU A 98 -6.23 9.40 -5.15
CA LEU A 98 -5.66 9.19 -3.84
C LEU A 98 -4.15 9.42 -3.91
N THR A 99 -3.65 10.28 -3.04
CA THR A 99 -2.21 10.54 -2.91
C THR A 99 -1.70 9.92 -1.63
N LEU A 100 -0.49 9.36 -1.69
CA LEU A 100 0.18 8.87 -0.49
C LEU A 100 0.31 10.02 0.53
N PRO A 101 0.03 9.76 1.81
CA PRO A 101 0.09 10.80 2.84
C PRO A 101 1.53 11.24 3.10
N GLY A 102 1.72 12.51 3.46
CA GLY A 102 3.00 13.06 3.92
C GLY A 102 4.19 12.84 2.98
N SER A 103 5.40 13.13 3.46
CA SER A 103 6.63 12.83 2.73
C SER A 103 7.04 11.37 2.97
N GLN A 104 7.21 10.60 1.91
CA GLN A 104 7.69 9.21 1.99
C GLN A 104 9.19 9.19 2.26
N ALA A 105 9.68 8.17 2.97
CA ALA A 105 11.11 7.90 3.12
C ALA A 105 11.67 7.19 1.88
N PHE A 106 10.98 6.17 1.38
CA PHE A 106 11.19 5.63 0.02
C PHE A 106 9.85 5.28 -0.63
N ARG A 107 9.85 5.16 -1.95
CA ARG A 107 8.72 4.67 -2.73
C ARG A 107 9.18 3.90 -3.97
N PHE A 108 8.64 2.70 -4.15
CA PHE A 108 8.93 1.82 -5.28
C PHE A 108 7.61 1.22 -5.79
N PHE A 109 7.05 1.73 -6.88
CA PHE A 109 5.91 1.11 -7.57
C PHE A 109 6.35 0.54 -8.92
N ALA A 110 5.87 -0.66 -9.25
CA ALA A 110 6.27 -1.42 -10.44
C ALA A 110 5.41 -1.08 -11.66
N ASP A 111 4.35 -0.29 -11.49
CA ASP A 111 3.47 0.19 -12.56
C ASP A 111 4.11 1.32 -13.40
N ASP A 112 5.17 1.96 -12.89
CA ASP A 112 5.92 3.01 -13.58
C ASP A 112 7.25 2.48 -14.12
N LEU A 113 7.21 1.99 -15.37
CA LEU A 113 8.38 1.45 -16.09
C LEU A 113 9.52 2.46 -16.25
N ALA A 114 9.26 3.76 -16.15
CA ALA A 114 10.33 4.75 -16.20
C ALA A 114 11.33 4.59 -15.05
N ASN A 115 10.90 4.00 -13.92
CA ASN A 115 11.70 3.76 -12.73
C ASN A 115 12.33 2.37 -12.66
N LEU A 116 12.02 1.48 -13.60
CA LEU A 116 12.63 0.16 -13.68
C LEU A 116 13.69 0.13 -14.79
N LYS A 117 14.89 -0.35 -14.46
CA LYS A 117 16.00 -0.47 -15.40
C LYS A 117 16.49 -1.90 -15.48
N GLN A 118 16.81 -2.35 -16.69
CA GLN A 118 17.27 -3.71 -16.94
C GLN A 118 18.65 -3.99 -16.34
N ASN A 119 19.51 -2.98 -16.29
CA ASN A 119 20.87 -3.13 -15.78
C ASN A 119 21.12 -2.33 -14.50
N ILE A 120 22.12 -2.76 -13.72
CA ILE A 120 22.49 -2.14 -12.44
C ILE A 120 22.97 -0.69 -12.61
N ALA A 121 23.53 -0.35 -13.77
CA ALA A 121 23.95 1.02 -14.10
C ALA A 121 22.76 1.96 -14.36
N GLY A 122 21.60 1.41 -14.72
CA GLY A 122 20.37 2.16 -14.93
C GLY A 122 20.23 2.83 -16.30
N SER A 123 20.93 2.34 -17.34
CA SER A 123 20.93 2.96 -18.68
C SER A 123 19.83 2.45 -19.61
N THR A 124 19.31 1.24 -19.38
CA THR A 124 18.27 0.63 -20.23
C THR A 124 16.99 0.50 -19.42
N ALA A 125 15.89 1.09 -19.89
CA ALA A 125 14.58 0.95 -19.24
C ALA A 125 14.01 -0.46 -19.46
N VAL A 126 13.30 -0.97 -18.46
CA VAL A 126 12.40 -2.12 -18.66
C VAL A 126 11.30 -1.71 -19.64
N ALA A 127 10.99 -2.57 -20.61
CA ALA A 127 10.06 -2.26 -21.69
C ALA A 127 8.92 -3.27 -21.80
N ALA A 128 9.11 -4.52 -21.35
CA ALA A 128 8.13 -5.58 -21.49
C ALA A 128 8.14 -6.58 -20.33
N ASP A 129 7.06 -7.35 -20.22
CA ASP A 129 6.97 -8.54 -19.37
C ASP A 129 8.12 -9.52 -19.68
N GLY A 130 8.76 -10.04 -18.63
CA GLY A 130 9.91 -10.93 -18.73
C GLY A 130 11.28 -10.25 -18.77
N ASP A 131 11.34 -8.91 -18.83
CA ASP A 131 12.61 -8.18 -18.76
C ASP A 131 13.23 -8.27 -17.35
N PRO A 132 14.57 -8.38 -17.22
CA PRO A 132 15.23 -8.33 -15.91
C PRO A 132 15.13 -6.93 -15.31
N VAL A 133 15.23 -6.84 -13.98
CA VAL A 133 15.25 -5.60 -13.20
C VAL A 133 16.58 -5.50 -12.46
N GLY A 134 17.54 -4.80 -13.05
CA GLY A 134 18.84 -4.52 -12.44
C GLY A 134 18.83 -3.30 -11.52
N LYS A 135 17.88 -2.37 -11.68
CA LYS A 135 17.75 -1.19 -10.82
C LYS A 135 16.31 -0.72 -10.71
N TRP A 136 15.88 -0.36 -9.50
CA TRP A 136 14.59 0.25 -9.22
C TRP A 136 14.79 1.63 -8.60
N LEU A 137 14.40 2.66 -9.33
CA LEU A 137 14.54 4.04 -8.90
C LEU A 137 13.48 4.39 -7.86
N ASP A 138 13.94 4.76 -6.66
CA ASP A 138 13.14 5.42 -5.63
C ASP A 138 12.40 6.67 -6.18
N GLN A 139 11.07 6.65 -6.05
CA GLN A 139 10.14 7.67 -6.52
C GLN A 139 9.81 8.71 -5.44
N SER A 140 10.36 8.59 -4.23
CA SER A 140 10.14 9.55 -3.14
C SER A 140 10.96 10.84 -3.27
N GLY A 141 12.01 10.82 -4.09
CA GLY A 141 12.99 11.90 -4.21
C GLY A 141 14.18 11.81 -3.25
N ASN A 142 14.21 10.82 -2.36
CA ASN A 142 15.29 10.67 -1.37
C ASN A 142 16.48 9.81 -1.85
N SER A 143 16.45 9.36 -3.11
CA SER A 143 17.56 8.65 -3.77
C SER A 143 17.92 7.29 -3.15
N TYR A 144 16.99 6.61 -2.47
CA TYR A 144 17.20 5.24 -1.99
C TYR A 144 17.06 4.21 -3.11
N HIS A 145 17.61 4.48 -4.30
CA HIS A 145 17.50 3.58 -5.44
C HIS A 145 18.08 2.20 -5.10
N LEU A 146 17.37 1.16 -5.52
CA LEU A 146 17.81 -0.22 -5.32
C LEU A 146 18.51 -0.71 -6.58
N ALA A 147 19.58 -1.48 -6.42
CA ALA A 147 20.29 -2.14 -7.51
C ALA A 147 20.53 -3.61 -7.17
N ALA A 148 20.56 -4.46 -8.19
CA ALA A 148 21.01 -5.83 -8.05
C ALA A 148 22.53 -5.88 -7.84
N ALA A 149 23.02 -7.04 -7.37
CA ALA A 149 24.46 -7.22 -7.13
C ALA A 149 25.27 -7.25 -8.44
N ALA A 150 24.68 -7.74 -9.53
CA ALA A 150 25.33 -7.82 -10.85
C ALA A 150 24.30 -7.92 -11.99
N ASP A 151 24.74 -7.69 -13.23
CA ASP A 151 23.95 -7.92 -14.45
C ASP A 151 23.96 -9.41 -14.85
N ASN A 152 23.38 -10.28 -14.01
CA ASN A 152 23.32 -11.73 -14.21
C ASN A 152 21.98 -12.31 -13.69
N SER A 153 21.98 -13.56 -13.20
CA SER A 153 20.81 -14.26 -12.64
C SER A 153 20.26 -13.63 -11.37
N THR A 154 21.05 -12.84 -10.63
CA THR A 154 20.63 -12.22 -9.35
C THR A 154 19.64 -11.06 -9.50
N ARG A 155 19.10 -10.86 -10.71
CA ARG A 155 18.18 -9.77 -11.03
C ARG A 155 16.76 -10.33 -11.03
N PRO A 156 15.86 -9.76 -10.20
CA PRO A 156 14.45 -10.04 -10.30
C PRO A 156 13.91 -9.79 -11.71
N THR A 157 12.77 -10.38 -12.03
CA THR A 157 12.14 -10.22 -13.35
C THR A 157 10.88 -9.36 -13.24
N TYR A 158 10.68 -8.44 -14.18
CA TYR A 158 9.45 -7.67 -14.28
C TYR A 158 8.36 -8.50 -14.95
N HIS A 159 7.17 -8.47 -14.38
CA HIS A 159 6.01 -9.17 -14.92
C HIS A 159 4.72 -8.33 -14.86
N VAL A 160 3.72 -8.74 -15.64
CA VAL A 160 2.39 -8.13 -15.67
C VAL A 160 1.31 -9.18 -15.41
N ARG A 161 0.45 -8.94 -14.42
CA ARG A 161 -0.74 -9.76 -14.13
C ARG A 161 -1.99 -8.89 -14.19
N SER A 162 -2.95 -9.24 -15.05
CA SER A 162 -4.21 -8.48 -15.20
C SER A 162 -4.00 -6.97 -15.42
N GLY A 163 -2.96 -6.59 -16.18
CA GLY A 163 -2.61 -5.20 -16.44
C GLY A 163 -1.88 -4.48 -15.29
N LYS A 164 -1.52 -5.19 -14.22
CA LYS A 164 -0.75 -4.68 -13.08
C LYS A 164 0.68 -5.21 -13.12
N GLY A 165 1.65 -4.30 -13.09
CA GLY A 165 3.08 -4.63 -13.09
C GLY A 165 3.57 -5.04 -11.71
N TYR A 166 4.48 -6.00 -11.66
CA TYR A 166 5.18 -6.42 -10.44
C TYR A 166 6.62 -6.82 -10.73
N VAL A 167 7.46 -6.78 -9.71
CA VAL A 167 8.83 -7.31 -9.76
C VAL A 167 8.83 -8.62 -8.98
N ALA A 168 9.26 -9.70 -9.61
CA ALA A 168 9.24 -11.04 -9.07
C ALA A 168 10.64 -11.51 -8.68
N GLY A 169 10.80 -11.93 -7.43
CA GLY A 169 11.94 -12.73 -7.00
C GLY A 169 11.69 -14.21 -7.25
N ASP A 170 12.71 -14.94 -7.68
CA ASP A 170 12.63 -16.34 -8.08
C ASP A 170 12.81 -17.34 -6.92
N GLY A 171 13.25 -16.87 -5.76
CA GLY A 171 13.54 -17.70 -4.59
C GLY A 171 14.87 -18.46 -4.66
N VAL A 172 15.80 -18.06 -5.53
CA VAL A 172 17.13 -18.68 -5.73
C VAL A 172 18.29 -17.74 -5.42
N ASP A 173 18.35 -16.54 -6.01
CA ASP A 173 19.47 -15.60 -5.77
C ASP A 173 19.13 -14.11 -5.99
N ASP A 174 17.85 -13.79 -6.17
CA ASP A 174 17.38 -12.43 -6.44
C ASP A 174 17.50 -11.46 -5.25
N LEU A 175 18.09 -10.29 -5.50
CA LEU A 175 18.23 -9.20 -4.52
C LEU A 175 18.19 -7.84 -5.20
N LEU A 176 17.47 -6.90 -4.61
CA LEU A 176 17.63 -5.47 -4.90
C LEU A 176 17.98 -4.75 -3.60
N TYR A 177 19.06 -3.97 -3.58
CA TYR A 177 19.48 -3.25 -2.38
C TYR A 177 19.99 -1.84 -2.66
N SER A 178 19.84 -0.98 -1.66
CA SER A 178 20.49 0.33 -1.58
C SER A 178 21.65 0.25 -0.59
N THR A 179 22.77 0.89 -0.93
CA THR A 179 23.92 1.05 -0.02
C THR A 179 23.71 2.13 1.06
N THR A 180 22.52 2.69 1.13
CA THR A 180 22.09 3.66 2.13
C THR A 180 20.72 3.25 2.63
N ALA A 181 20.54 3.21 3.96
CA ALA A 181 19.24 2.93 4.56
C ALA A 181 18.44 4.22 4.79
N PRO A 182 17.10 4.14 4.72
CA PRO A 182 16.21 5.20 5.15
C PRO A 182 16.25 5.45 6.66
N ASN A 183 16.97 4.61 7.42
CA ASN A 183 17.14 4.73 8.86
C ASN A 183 15.78 4.82 9.57
N LEU A 184 14.81 4.00 9.14
CA LEU A 184 13.46 3.94 9.70
C LEU A 184 13.48 3.72 11.21
N TYR A 185 14.57 3.15 11.69
CA TYR A 185 14.78 2.85 13.09
C TYR A 185 15.57 3.91 13.90
N GLY A 186 16.39 4.75 13.26
CA GLY A 186 17.45 5.52 13.94
C GLY A 186 17.37 7.04 13.87
N ALA A 187 16.31 7.64 13.32
CA ALA A 187 16.18 9.09 13.25
C ALA A 187 15.26 9.62 14.37
N THR A 188 15.83 9.94 15.55
CA THR A 188 15.25 10.77 16.64
C THR A 188 13.87 10.39 17.19
N GLY A 189 13.78 10.07 18.49
CA GLY A 189 12.50 10.09 19.22
C GLY A 189 11.68 8.82 19.15
N ASN A 190 12.21 7.72 19.69
CA ASN A 190 11.46 6.47 19.93
C ASN A 190 11.03 5.68 18.67
N GLY A 191 11.63 5.96 17.49
CA GLY A 191 11.59 5.10 16.31
C GLY A 191 10.20 4.82 15.75
N THR A 192 9.38 5.86 15.60
CA THR A 192 8.13 5.75 14.85
C THR A 192 8.41 5.62 13.37
N PHE A 193 7.82 4.64 12.71
CA PHE A 193 7.87 4.51 11.26
C PHE A 193 6.61 3.83 10.76
N THR A 194 6.37 3.98 9.47
CA THR A 194 5.38 3.16 8.76
C THR A 194 6.04 2.55 7.54
N ILE A 195 5.78 1.29 7.26
CA ILE A 195 6.17 0.63 6.00
C ILE A 195 4.97 -0.11 5.46
N ALA A 196 4.72 0.02 4.17
CA ALA A 196 3.61 -0.61 3.49
C ALA A 196 4.10 -1.33 2.23
N LEU A 197 3.55 -2.52 1.98
CA LEU A 197 3.92 -3.40 0.90
C LEU A 197 2.66 -3.96 0.24
N SER A 198 2.60 -3.88 -1.08
CA SER A 198 1.66 -4.63 -1.90
C SER A 198 2.41 -5.78 -2.55
N PHE A 199 1.97 -7.00 -2.27
CA PHE A 199 2.73 -8.20 -2.65
C PHE A 199 1.83 -9.41 -2.83
N ARG A 200 2.38 -10.43 -3.48
CA ARG A 200 1.87 -11.80 -3.41
C ARG A 200 2.99 -12.74 -3.08
N TRP A 201 2.77 -13.56 -2.08
CA TRP A 201 3.76 -14.52 -1.63
C TRP A 201 3.16 -15.90 -1.47
N THR A 202 3.70 -16.86 -2.21
CA THR A 202 3.42 -18.28 -2.00
C THR A 202 4.60 -18.87 -1.23
N SER A 203 4.44 -19.35 -0.01
CA SER A 203 5.58 -19.99 0.69
C SER A 203 5.20 -21.24 1.47
N PRO A 204 5.78 -22.38 1.07
CA PRO A 204 6.08 -23.40 2.02
C PRO A 204 7.52 -23.88 1.82
N VAL A 205 8.50 -23.31 2.56
CA VAL A 205 9.50 -24.00 3.41
C VAL A 205 10.49 -22.95 3.95
N GLY A 206 10.52 -22.79 5.28
CA GLY A 206 11.54 -22.02 6.01
C GLY A 206 11.29 -20.50 6.10
N ALA A 207 12.10 -19.85 6.94
CA ALA A 207 12.02 -18.40 7.18
C ALA A 207 12.74 -17.62 6.08
N LYS A 208 12.03 -16.69 5.43
CA LYS A 208 12.53 -15.80 4.39
C LYS A 208 12.22 -14.35 4.78
N THR A 209 13.01 -13.41 4.29
CA THR A 209 12.78 -11.98 4.49
C THR A 209 12.40 -11.36 3.14
N VAL A 210 11.54 -10.37 3.14
CA VAL A 210 11.14 -9.66 1.91
C VAL A 210 11.73 -8.26 1.91
N ILE A 211 11.63 -7.57 3.05
CA ILE A 211 12.19 -6.23 3.22
C ILE A 211 12.85 -6.07 4.59
N ASP A 212 14.06 -5.53 4.59
CA ASP A 212 14.82 -5.28 5.80
C ASP A 212 15.77 -4.09 5.67
N GLU A 213 16.07 -3.48 6.82
CA GLU A 213 17.24 -2.64 7.01
C GLU A 213 18.35 -3.46 7.65
N SER A 214 19.55 -3.43 7.07
CA SER A 214 20.71 -4.18 7.57
C SER A 214 21.90 -3.28 7.87
N ASP A 215 22.83 -3.82 8.65
CA ASP A 215 24.12 -3.19 8.96
C ASP A 215 25.22 -3.84 8.11
N ALA A 216 25.99 -3.04 7.38
CA ALA A 216 27.12 -3.49 6.56
C ALA A 216 28.21 -4.25 7.36
N ASN A 217 28.27 -4.06 8.69
CA ASN A 217 29.31 -4.62 9.55
C ASN A 217 28.88 -5.85 10.35
N SER A 218 27.62 -6.29 10.26
CA SER A 218 27.14 -7.46 11.00
C SER A 218 26.23 -8.36 10.18
N ASN A 219 26.16 -9.64 10.56
CA ASN A 219 25.52 -10.72 9.82
C ASN A 219 24.00 -10.82 10.04
N THR A 220 23.37 -9.78 10.58
CA THR A 220 21.96 -9.74 11.00
C THR A 220 21.30 -8.47 10.47
N SER A 221 20.00 -8.51 10.17
CA SER A 221 19.25 -7.27 9.89
C SER A 221 19.10 -6.46 11.18
N ILE A 222 19.01 -5.13 11.08
CA ILE A 222 18.61 -4.25 12.19
C ILE A 222 17.09 -4.36 12.40
N GLY A 223 16.35 -4.39 11.30
CA GLY A 223 14.92 -4.71 11.28
C GLY A 223 14.57 -5.47 10.01
N SER A 224 14.05 -6.69 10.14
CA SER A 224 13.33 -7.41 9.08
C SER A 224 11.84 -7.15 9.29
N TYR A 225 11.22 -6.35 8.43
CA TYR A 225 9.85 -5.89 8.64
C TYR A 225 8.82 -6.89 8.13
N VAL A 226 9.13 -7.55 7.00
CA VAL A 226 8.26 -8.54 6.36
C VAL A 226 9.06 -9.84 6.25
N ARG A 227 8.62 -10.88 6.96
CA ARG A 227 9.32 -12.17 7.03
C ARG A 227 8.35 -13.33 7.24
N SER A 228 8.67 -14.52 6.73
CA SER A 228 7.97 -15.78 7.09
C SER A 228 8.62 -16.46 8.29
N LEU A 229 7.83 -17.24 9.03
CA LEU A 229 8.33 -18.10 10.11
C LEU A 229 8.88 -19.43 9.57
N SER A 230 9.88 -19.99 10.26
CA SER A 230 10.50 -21.26 9.84
C SER A 230 9.59 -22.46 10.08
N THR A 231 8.82 -22.46 11.17
CA THR A 231 7.94 -23.54 11.60
C THR A 231 6.51 -23.41 11.07
N THR A 232 6.07 -22.20 10.74
CA THR A 232 4.78 -21.91 10.11
C THR A 232 4.99 -20.98 8.91
N PRO A 233 5.50 -21.47 7.77
CA PRO A 233 5.87 -20.61 6.63
C PRO A 233 4.74 -19.79 6.00
N ALA A 234 3.49 -20.21 6.23
CA ALA A 234 2.28 -19.47 5.84
C ALA A 234 2.07 -18.18 6.68
N ASP A 235 2.67 -18.12 7.86
CA ASP A 235 2.57 -16.98 8.78
C ASP A 235 3.68 -15.97 8.54
N MET A 236 3.38 -14.71 8.87
CA MET A 236 4.36 -13.64 8.83
C MET A 236 4.74 -13.15 10.22
N SER A 237 6.02 -12.78 10.33
CA SER A 237 6.61 -12.15 11.50
C SER A 237 7.54 -11.00 11.08
N SER A 238 8.09 -10.33 12.08
CA SER A 238 9.07 -9.27 11.97
C SER A 238 10.18 -9.61 12.95
N SER A 239 11.36 -9.03 12.77
CA SER A 239 12.43 -9.17 13.73
C SER A 239 13.17 -7.86 13.80
N ILE A 240 13.39 -7.38 15.00
CA ILE A 240 14.00 -6.10 15.25
C ILE A 240 15.07 -6.32 16.32
N ARG A 241 16.25 -5.70 16.17
CA ARG A 241 17.32 -5.81 17.17
C ARG A 241 16.92 -5.15 18.49
N GLY A 242 17.17 -5.85 19.59
CA GLY A 242 16.94 -5.36 20.96
C GLY A 242 17.95 -4.31 21.40
N SER A 243 17.61 -3.55 22.45
CA SER A 243 18.43 -2.47 23.05
C SER A 243 19.64 -2.94 23.86
N ASP A 244 19.91 -4.23 23.95
CA ASP A 244 20.86 -4.83 24.90
C ASP A 244 22.34 -4.71 24.47
N GLY A 245 22.64 -3.95 23.41
CA GLY A 245 23.97 -3.86 22.83
C GLY A 245 24.41 -5.15 22.12
N SER A 246 23.52 -6.14 21.99
CA SER A 246 23.77 -7.38 21.26
C SER A 246 23.75 -7.13 19.77
N THR A 247 24.67 -7.77 19.04
CA THR A 247 24.65 -7.82 17.58
C THR A 247 23.54 -8.73 17.04
N ASN A 248 22.80 -9.42 17.91
CA ASN A 248 21.81 -10.41 17.50
C ASN A 248 20.42 -9.79 17.43
N ALA A 249 19.72 -10.05 16.32
CA ALA A 249 18.32 -9.72 16.18
C ALA A 249 17.50 -10.45 17.27
N VAL A 250 16.66 -9.71 17.99
CA VAL A 250 15.63 -10.35 18.80
C VAL A 250 14.65 -10.93 17.80
N THR A 251 14.75 -12.24 17.62
CA THR A 251 13.84 -12.96 16.75
C THR A 251 12.51 -13.01 17.49
N ASN A 252 11.54 -12.23 17.03
CA ASN A 252 10.19 -12.37 17.52
C ASN A 252 9.63 -13.65 16.89
N THR A 253 9.46 -14.68 17.72
CA THR A 253 8.84 -15.96 17.34
C THR A 253 7.32 -15.87 17.27
N ASN A 254 6.76 -14.68 17.51
CA ASN A 254 5.31 -14.48 17.53
C ASN A 254 4.80 -14.28 16.11
N THR A 255 3.89 -15.15 15.69
CA THR A 255 3.00 -14.90 14.55
C THR A 255 2.15 -13.67 14.89
N PHE A 256 2.23 -12.63 14.06
CA PHE A 256 1.26 -11.52 14.14
C PHE A 256 0.30 -11.51 12.94
N LEU A 257 0.59 -12.28 11.89
CA LEU A 257 -0.27 -12.53 10.75
C LEU A 257 -0.30 -14.02 10.46
N SER A 258 -1.46 -14.65 10.65
CA SER A 258 -1.64 -16.04 10.28
C SER A 258 -2.02 -16.16 8.82
N ASN A 259 -1.42 -17.13 8.13
CA ASN A 259 -1.80 -17.51 6.75
C ASN A 259 -1.82 -16.35 5.73
N ALA A 260 -0.90 -15.39 5.84
CA ALA A 260 -0.76 -14.28 4.89
C ALA A 260 0.16 -14.62 3.70
N ASN A 261 0.99 -15.67 3.79
CA ASN A 261 1.79 -16.19 2.67
C ASN A 261 1.05 -17.31 1.94
N ASN A 262 -0.16 -17.03 1.50
CA ASN A 262 -1.12 -18.00 0.96
C ASN A 262 -1.20 -17.99 -0.58
N GLY A 263 -0.31 -17.25 -1.24
CA GLY A 263 -0.36 -17.06 -2.69
C GLY A 263 -1.56 -16.22 -3.14
N VAL A 264 -2.06 -15.31 -2.31
CA VAL A 264 -3.04 -14.28 -2.67
C VAL A 264 -2.36 -12.92 -2.61
N ASP A 265 -2.85 -11.98 -3.41
CA ASP A 265 -2.37 -10.60 -3.41
C ASP A 265 -2.90 -9.87 -2.16
N HIS A 266 -1.98 -9.25 -1.42
CA HIS A 266 -2.26 -8.62 -0.14
C HIS A 266 -1.62 -7.22 -0.07
N THR A 267 -2.23 -6.38 0.75
CA THR A 267 -1.59 -5.16 1.25
C THR A 267 -1.25 -5.33 2.72
N LEU A 268 0.03 -5.16 3.06
CA LEU A 268 0.53 -5.19 4.43
C LEU A 268 1.05 -3.81 4.81
N ILE A 269 0.58 -3.29 5.93
CA ILE A 269 1.04 -2.02 6.52
C ILE A 269 1.52 -2.30 7.94
N TYR A 270 2.76 -1.94 8.24
CA TYR A 270 3.26 -1.90 9.61
C TYR A 270 3.35 -0.47 10.07
N VAL A 271 2.74 -0.18 11.21
CA VAL A 271 2.90 1.08 11.91
C VAL A 271 3.62 0.83 13.22
N ARG A 272 4.76 1.49 13.40
CA ARG A 272 5.44 1.56 14.69
C ARG A 272 5.18 2.90 15.35
N ASN A 273 4.67 2.85 16.57
CA ASN A 273 4.53 4.01 17.44
C ASN A 273 5.26 3.74 18.77
N GLY A 274 6.44 4.35 18.92
CA GLY A 274 7.31 4.05 20.06
C GLY A 274 7.74 2.60 20.07
N ALA A 275 7.49 1.91 21.18
CA ALA A 275 7.78 0.48 21.32
C ALA A 275 6.72 -0.43 20.70
N VAL A 276 5.59 0.10 20.21
CA VAL A 276 4.46 -0.70 19.76
C VAL A 276 4.50 -0.83 18.24
N LEU A 277 4.46 -2.06 17.73
CA LEU A 277 4.38 -2.38 16.32
C LEU A 277 3.03 -3.03 16.01
N THR A 278 2.22 -2.37 15.19
CA THR A 278 0.90 -2.84 14.79
C THR A 278 0.90 -3.16 13.28
N PRO A 279 0.70 -4.43 12.90
CA PRO A 279 0.45 -4.81 11.52
C PRO A 279 -1.01 -4.56 11.15
N TYR A 280 -1.24 -4.26 9.88
CA TYR A 280 -2.53 -4.25 9.22
C TYR A 280 -2.41 -5.09 7.95
N LEU A 281 -3.31 -6.06 7.78
CA LEU A 281 -3.46 -6.82 6.55
C LEU A 281 -4.76 -6.40 5.89
N ASP A 282 -4.67 -5.98 4.64
CA ASP A 282 -5.80 -5.50 3.84
C ASP A 282 -6.64 -4.45 4.58
N GLY A 283 -5.95 -3.52 5.24
CA GLY A 283 -6.54 -2.44 6.03
C GLY A 283 -7.03 -2.84 7.43
N VAL A 284 -7.01 -4.13 7.78
CA VAL A 284 -7.51 -4.64 9.06
C VAL A 284 -6.37 -4.81 10.06
N ALA A 285 -6.48 -4.18 11.23
CA ALA A 285 -5.50 -4.27 12.31
C ALA A 285 -5.35 -5.69 12.85
N GLN A 286 -4.13 -6.06 13.21
CA GLN A 286 -3.74 -7.41 13.62
C GLN A 286 -3.12 -7.41 15.01
N ALA A 287 -2.69 -8.60 15.47
CA ALA A 287 -2.04 -8.73 16.77
C ALA A 287 -0.80 -7.82 16.84
N THR A 288 -0.78 -6.97 17.87
CA THR A 288 0.26 -5.98 18.08
C THR A 288 1.42 -6.55 18.90
N GLU A 289 2.62 -6.09 18.62
CA GLU A 289 3.84 -6.50 19.31
C GLU A 289 4.50 -5.32 20.05
N VAL A 290 5.10 -5.61 21.21
CA VAL A 290 5.92 -4.65 21.94
C VAL A 290 7.39 -5.00 21.70
N VAL A 291 8.10 -4.07 21.07
CA VAL A 291 9.51 -4.18 20.71
C VAL A 291 10.30 -3.11 21.44
N SER A 292 11.16 -3.52 22.38
CA SER A 292 12.06 -2.64 23.11
C SER A 292 13.42 -2.53 22.43
N SER A 293 13.88 -1.30 22.19
CA SER A 293 15.13 -1.08 21.48
C SER A 293 15.63 0.35 21.51
N THR A 294 16.95 0.53 21.32
CA THR A 294 17.61 1.83 21.29
C THR A 294 18.63 1.89 20.16
N ASN A 295 18.60 2.99 19.40
CA ASN A 295 19.69 3.57 18.61
C ASN A 295 20.52 2.63 17.71
N PHE A 296 19.90 2.04 16.68
CA PHE A 296 20.65 1.45 15.57
C PHE A 296 20.52 2.32 14.32
N VAL A 297 21.62 2.48 13.58
CA VAL A 297 21.64 3.17 12.29
C VAL A 297 21.72 2.12 11.19
N GLY A 298 20.67 2.07 10.35
CA GLY A 298 20.67 1.24 9.14
C GLY A 298 21.75 1.68 8.16
N ASN A 299 22.41 0.72 7.51
CA ASN A 299 23.38 0.99 6.45
C ASN A 299 22.83 0.63 5.06
N GLN A 300 21.95 -0.36 4.96
CA GLN A 300 21.36 -0.79 3.69
C GLN A 300 19.87 -1.02 3.81
N LEU A 301 19.15 -0.80 2.71
CA LEU A 301 17.76 -1.23 2.50
C LEU A 301 17.77 -2.36 1.48
N ASN A 302 17.10 -3.47 1.77
CA ASN A 302 17.03 -4.62 0.87
C ASN A 302 15.58 -4.98 0.54
N LEU A 303 15.33 -5.40 -0.69
CA LEU A 303 14.13 -6.06 -1.18
C LEU A 303 14.49 -7.45 -1.74
N PHE A 304 13.56 -8.40 -1.64
CA PHE A 304 13.77 -9.82 -2.00
C PHE A 304 14.86 -10.49 -1.12
N GLY A 305 15.07 -9.93 0.08
CA GLY A 305 16.28 -10.12 0.88
C GLY A 305 16.41 -11.41 1.70
N ARG A 306 17.66 -11.88 1.80
CA ARG A 306 18.16 -13.00 2.60
C ARG A 306 18.17 -12.70 4.11
N TYR A 307 17.66 -13.60 4.96
CA TYR A 307 18.08 -13.62 6.38
C TYR A 307 19.55 -14.10 6.43
N ARG A 308 20.45 -13.26 6.98
CA ARG A 308 21.91 -13.44 7.12
C ARG A 308 22.74 -13.35 5.83
N ASN A 309 23.21 -12.17 5.42
CA ASN A 309 24.18 -12.10 4.33
C ASN A 309 25.63 -11.90 4.81
N ARG A 310 26.40 -13.01 4.86
CA ARG A 310 27.81 -13.05 4.43
C ARG A 310 28.25 -14.51 4.19
N LEU A 311 28.40 -14.86 2.91
CA LEU A 311 29.44 -15.69 2.27
C LEU A 311 30.06 -16.97 2.89
N ILE A 312 29.73 -17.46 4.10
CA ILE A 312 30.51 -18.55 4.75
C ILE A 312 29.66 -19.55 5.57
N THR A 313 28.48 -19.96 5.09
CA THR A 313 27.93 -21.26 5.51
C THR A 313 27.01 -21.83 4.42
N PRO A 314 27.26 -23.02 3.84
CA PRO A 314 26.63 -23.45 2.59
C PRO A 314 25.23 -24.05 2.70
N ASN A 315 24.63 -24.18 3.89
CA ASN A 315 23.50 -25.11 4.08
C ASN A 315 22.27 -24.47 4.77
N ILE A 316 21.61 -23.48 4.16
CA ILE A 316 20.14 -23.34 4.19
C ILE A 316 19.66 -22.24 3.22
N ASP A 317 18.83 -22.66 2.27
CA ASP A 317 18.18 -21.92 1.18
C ASP A 317 17.17 -20.87 1.71
N ALA A 318 17.38 -19.57 1.43
CA ALA A 318 16.65 -18.50 2.13
C ALA A 318 16.26 -17.27 1.29
N TRP A 319 16.03 -17.42 -0.01
CA TRP A 319 15.55 -16.36 -0.89
C TRP A 319 14.03 -16.36 -1.00
N ALA A 320 13.41 -15.18 -1.02
CA ALA A 320 11.96 -15.05 -1.08
C ALA A 320 11.49 -15.09 -2.54
N ALA A 321 10.68 -16.11 -2.87
CA ALA A 321 9.89 -16.10 -4.10
C ALA A 321 8.62 -15.28 -3.86
N VAL A 322 8.67 -13.98 -4.16
CA VAL A 322 7.60 -13.02 -3.87
C VAL A 322 7.42 -12.08 -5.05
N ASP A 323 6.17 -11.76 -5.35
CA ASP A 323 5.81 -10.70 -6.29
C ASP A 323 5.63 -9.41 -5.50
N ILE A 324 6.34 -8.34 -5.86
CA ILE A 324 6.18 -7.01 -5.26
C ILE A 324 5.61 -6.06 -6.30
N TYR A 325 4.38 -5.59 -6.05
CA TYR A 325 3.73 -4.55 -6.87
C TYR A 325 4.17 -3.15 -6.44
N GLY A 326 4.37 -2.96 -5.14
CA GLY A 326 5.01 -1.77 -4.64
C GLY A 326 5.31 -1.76 -3.15
N ALA A 327 6.28 -0.94 -2.77
CA ALA A 327 6.72 -0.74 -1.40
C ALA A 327 6.88 0.76 -1.12
N VAL A 328 6.46 1.20 0.07
CA VAL A 328 6.57 2.60 0.50
C VAL A 328 6.79 2.66 2.00
N SER A 329 7.49 3.70 2.48
CA SER A 329 7.68 3.91 3.91
C SER A 329 7.66 5.37 4.31
N TRP A 330 7.60 5.60 5.62
CA TRP A 330 7.63 6.90 6.28
C TRP A 330 8.42 6.79 7.58
N GLN A 331 9.19 7.82 7.92
CA GLN A 331 9.80 7.98 9.25
C GLN A 331 8.80 8.60 10.24
N SER A 332 7.54 8.16 10.22
CA SER A 332 6.48 8.66 11.10
C SER A 332 5.38 7.62 11.30
N ASP A 333 4.61 7.77 12.38
CA ASP A 333 3.34 7.07 12.59
C ASP A 333 2.32 7.51 11.53
N ARG A 334 1.66 6.53 10.89
CA ARG A 334 0.61 6.73 9.87
C ARG A 334 -0.67 5.95 10.20
N THR A 335 -0.93 5.68 11.48
CA THR A 335 -2.14 4.96 11.93
C THR A 335 -3.42 5.59 11.39
N ALA A 336 -3.51 6.93 11.37
CA ALA A 336 -4.67 7.65 10.86
C ALA A 336 -4.83 7.55 9.32
N ASP A 337 -3.75 7.22 8.60
CA ASP A 337 -3.72 7.17 7.14
C ASP A 337 -3.85 5.75 6.58
N VAL A 338 -3.97 4.72 7.43
CA VAL A 338 -3.98 3.30 7.03
C VAL A 338 -5.00 2.99 5.93
N ALA A 339 -6.22 3.54 6.03
CA ALA A 339 -7.26 3.32 5.02
C ALA A 339 -6.85 3.87 3.64
N THR A 340 -6.29 5.08 3.61
CA THR A 340 -5.80 5.72 2.38
C THR A 340 -4.61 4.96 1.79
N ILE A 341 -3.64 4.59 2.64
CA ILE A 341 -2.46 3.82 2.22
C ILE A 341 -2.91 2.48 1.64
N HIS A 342 -3.82 1.78 2.32
CA HIS A 342 -4.34 0.50 1.86
C HIS A 342 -5.02 0.65 0.50
N ALA A 343 -5.93 1.63 0.33
CA ALA A 343 -6.63 1.82 -0.94
C ALA A 343 -5.69 2.09 -2.12
N ILE A 344 -4.60 2.85 -1.89
CA ILE A 344 -3.58 3.11 -2.92
C ILE A 344 -2.81 1.83 -3.27
N LEU A 345 -2.34 1.09 -2.27
CA LEU A 345 -1.53 -0.11 -2.49
C LEU A 345 -2.35 -1.27 -3.04
N ALA A 346 -3.61 -1.42 -2.61
CA ALA A 346 -4.53 -2.42 -3.12
C ALA A 346 -4.79 -2.23 -4.62
N ALA A 347 -4.82 -0.99 -5.09
CA ALA A 347 -4.97 -0.68 -6.51
C ALA A 347 -3.74 -1.07 -7.36
N LEU A 348 -2.60 -1.42 -6.75
CA LEU A 348 -1.41 -1.87 -7.48
C LEU A 348 -1.49 -3.34 -7.90
N HIS A 349 -2.39 -4.13 -7.31
CA HIS A 349 -2.56 -5.55 -7.64
C HIS A 349 -3.98 -5.85 -8.14
N PRO A 350 -4.20 -7.04 -8.75
CA PRO A 350 -5.51 -7.45 -9.27
C PRO A 350 -6.58 -7.65 -8.18
#